data_AF-A0A163K1X9-F1
#
_entry.id   AF-A0A163K1X9-F1
#
_cell.length_a   1.000
_cell.length_b   1.000
_cell.length_c   1.000
_cell.angle_alpha   90.00
_cell.angle_beta   90.00
_cell.angle_gamma   90.00
#
_symmetry.space_group_name_H-M   'P 1'
#
loop_
_entity.id
_entity.type
_entity.pdbx_description
1 polymer ?
#
loop_
_entity_poly.entity_id
_entity_poly.type
_entity_poly.pdbx_seq_one_letter_code
_entity_poly.pdbx_strand_id
1 'polypeptide(L)'
;MTVSNSQQYSVEGIQTKAKELLNTVDVELSQYKYANDVERLTGVRKSYIASGVAGVFTIMIFFNLAGQLLTNLLSWIYPAYASFKAIESPSTDDDKQWLTYWTVIGFVQLIEYFSDLLLFWFPFYYLFKTLFVLYLTLPRFRGAEVLYRRVLRPQLIRFSGTIDQQAHDIRDKVDDLLNSAKQD
;
A
#
# COMPACT_ATOMS: atom_id res chain seq x y z
N MET A 1 -23.82 -20.55 28.58
CA MET A 1 -23.44 -20.11 27.22
C MET A 1 -21.91 -19.96 27.10
N THR A 2 -21.12 -21.01 27.37
CA THR A 2 -19.64 -20.88 27.45
C THR A 2 -18.85 -22.01 26.78
N VAL A 3 -19.51 -23.00 26.18
CA VAL A 3 -18.84 -24.18 25.59
C VAL A 3 -18.35 -23.94 24.15
N SER A 4 -18.83 -22.89 23.46
CA SER A 4 -18.44 -22.61 22.06
C SER A 4 -17.05 -21.98 21.91
N ASN A 5 -16.48 -21.36 22.96
CA ASN A 5 -15.22 -20.62 22.86
C ASN A 5 -13.97 -21.51 22.96
N SER A 6 -14.05 -22.66 23.62
CA SER A 6 -12.91 -23.58 23.79
C SER A 6 -12.63 -24.43 22.55
N GLN A 7 -13.67 -24.76 21.79
CA GLN A 7 -13.57 -25.45 20.49
C GLN A 7 -12.90 -24.57 19.41
N GLN A 8 -12.98 -23.24 19.54
CA GLN A 8 -12.33 -22.31 18.61
C GLN A 8 -10.80 -22.39 18.63
N TYR A 9 -10.20 -22.75 19.78
CA TYR A 9 -8.76 -22.90 19.96
C TYR A 9 -8.31 -24.37 19.98
N SER A 10 -9.21 -25.32 19.70
CA SER A 10 -8.86 -26.72 19.51
C SER A 10 -8.17 -26.93 18.16
N VAL A 11 -7.38 -28.00 18.03
CA VAL A 11 -6.72 -28.38 16.77
C VAL A 11 -7.75 -28.51 15.64
N GLU A 12 -8.94 -29.04 15.94
CA GLU A 12 -10.05 -29.18 14.99
C GLU A 12 -10.61 -27.81 14.57
N GLY A 13 -10.77 -26.88 15.52
CA GLY A 13 -11.20 -25.51 15.24
C GLY A 13 -10.22 -24.76 14.33
N ILE A 14 -8.91 -24.92 14.58
CA ILE A 14 -7.85 -24.34 13.76
C ILE A 14 -7.85 -24.95 12.34
N GLN A 15 -7.97 -26.28 12.24
CA GLN A 15 -8.05 -26.96 10.94
C GLN A 15 -9.28 -26.53 10.13
N THR A 16 -10.40 -26.30 10.81
CA THR A 16 -11.66 -25.88 10.18
C THR A 16 -11.53 -24.48 9.62
N LYS A 17 -11.03 -23.52 10.42
CA LYS A 17 -10.77 -22.15 9.96
C LYS A 17 -9.73 -22.10 8.84
N ALA A 18 -8.69 -22.93 8.91
CA ALA A 18 -7.69 -23.00 7.85
C ALA A 18 -8.30 -23.50 6.53
N LYS A 19 -9.13 -24.54 6.56
CA LYS A 19 -9.86 -25.03 5.38
C LYS A 19 -10.86 -24.01 4.87
N GLU A 20 -11.55 -23.31 5.76
CA GLU A 20 -12.48 -22.25 5.40
C GLU A 20 -11.77 -21.11 4.67
N LEU A 21 -10.66 -20.60 5.21
CA LEU A 21 -9.82 -19.60 4.55
C LEU A 21 -9.32 -20.07 3.18
N LEU A 22 -8.83 -21.30 3.08
CA LEU A 22 -8.39 -21.87 1.80
C LEU A 22 -9.54 -21.93 0.80
N ASN A 23 -10.75 -22.30 1.23
CA ASN A 23 -11.91 -22.35 0.36
C ASN A 23 -12.38 -20.96 -0.05
N THR A 24 -12.37 -19.97 0.85
CA THR A 24 -12.69 -18.58 0.51
C THR A 24 -11.71 -18.02 -0.51
N VAL A 25 -10.41 -18.22 -0.28
CA VAL A 25 -9.35 -17.81 -1.21
C VAL A 25 -9.50 -18.55 -2.53
N ASP A 26 -9.88 -19.83 -2.53
CA ASP A 26 -10.15 -20.59 -3.76
C ASP A 26 -11.33 -20.00 -4.54
N VAL A 27 -12.45 -19.71 -3.87
CA VAL A 27 -13.63 -19.11 -4.49
C VAL A 27 -13.32 -17.73 -5.05
N GLU A 28 -12.63 -16.89 -4.29
CA GLU A 28 -12.19 -15.57 -4.76
C GLU A 28 -11.22 -15.69 -5.92
N LEU A 29 -10.23 -16.58 -5.87
CA LEU A 29 -9.28 -16.75 -6.98
C LEU A 29 -9.95 -17.30 -8.23
N SER A 30 -11.03 -18.07 -8.09
CA SER A 30 -11.80 -18.62 -9.22
C SER A 30 -12.38 -17.54 -10.13
N GLN A 31 -12.55 -16.31 -9.63
CA GLN A 31 -13.02 -15.19 -10.44
C GLN A 31 -11.98 -14.73 -11.49
N TYR A 32 -10.71 -15.09 -11.29
CA TYR A 32 -9.62 -14.70 -12.20
C TYR A 32 -9.26 -15.85 -13.14
N LYS A 33 -9.40 -15.60 -14.45
CA LYS A 33 -9.06 -16.57 -15.51
C LYS A 33 -7.65 -17.16 -15.35
N TYR A 34 -6.66 -16.30 -15.07
CA TYR A 34 -5.27 -16.72 -14.90
C TYR A 34 -5.06 -17.70 -13.73
N ALA A 35 -5.81 -17.54 -12.64
CA ALA A 35 -5.70 -18.46 -11.50
C ALA A 35 -6.22 -19.86 -11.86
N ASN A 36 -7.31 -19.92 -12.63
CA ASN A 36 -7.87 -21.18 -13.12
C ASN A 36 -6.97 -21.85 -14.18
N ASP A 37 -6.33 -21.07 -15.05
CA ASP A 37 -5.37 -21.57 -16.03
C ASP A 37 -4.14 -22.20 -15.33
N VAL A 38 -3.65 -21.56 -14.26
CA VAL A 38 -2.54 -22.10 -13.45
C VAL A 38 -2.93 -23.37 -12.70
N GLU A 39 -4.14 -23.43 -12.12
CA GLU A 39 -4.66 -24.65 -11.49
C GLU A 39 -4.77 -25.79 -12.51
N ARG A 40 -5.26 -25.50 -13.72
CA ARG A 40 -5.36 -26.49 -14.80
C ARG A 40 -4.01 -27.03 -15.27
N LEU A 41 -2.99 -26.18 -15.32
CA LEU A 41 -1.64 -26.54 -15.76
C LEU A 41 -0.85 -27.31 -14.68
N THR A 42 -1.00 -26.93 -13.42
CA THR A 42 -0.24 -27.51 -12.30
C THR A 42 -0.94 -28.70 -11.64
N GLY A 43 -2.27 -28.82 -11.79
CA GLY A 43 -3.09 -29.82 -11.12
C GLY A 43 -3.25 -29.59 -9.62
N VAL A 44 -2.77 -28.47 -9.09
CA VAL A 44 -2.82 -28.11 -7.67
C VAL A 44 -3.84 -27.00 -7.46
N ARG A 45 -4.65 -27.10 -6.39
CA ARG A 45 -5.62 -26.05 -6.02
C ARG A 45 -4.93 -24.70 -5.89
N LYS A 46 -5.48 -23.70 -6.56
CA LYS A 46 -5.00 -22.30 -6.57
C LYS A 46 -4.86 -21.69 -5.17
N SER A 47 -5.69 -22.10 -4.21
CA SER A 47 -5.55 -21.67 -2.80
C SER A 47 -4.23 -22.08 -2.15
N TYR A 48 -3.71 -23.27 -2.45
CA TYR A 48 -2.39 -23.70 -1.96
C TYR A 48 -1.26 -22.96 -2.66
N ILE A 49 -1.40 -22.68 -3.96
CA ILE A 49 -0.42 -21.89 -4.72
C ILE A 49 -0.34 -20.47 -4.13
N ALA A 50 -1.49 -19.82 -3.90
CA ALA A 50 -1.54 -18.51 -3.28
C ALA A 50 -0.94 -18.50 -1.86
N SER A 51 -1.27 -19.51 -1.05
CA SER A 51 -0.70 -19.66 0.29
C SER A 51 0.81 -19.89 0.27
N GLY A 52 1.31 -20.68 -0.70
CA GLY A 52 2.74 -20.90 -0.92
C GLY A 52 3.47 -19.63 -1.32
N VAL A 53 2.91 -18.86 -2.27
CA VAL A 53 3.44 -17.56 -2.69
C VAL A 53 3.48 -16.58 -1.51
N ALA A 54 2.40 -16.48 -0.74
CA ALA A 54 2.35 -15.65 0.46
C ALA A 54 3.38 -16.09 1.52
N GLY A 55 3.57 -17.40 1.71
CA GLY A 55 4.58 -17.95 2.59
C GLY A 55 6.01 -17.63 2.14
N VAL A 56 6.29 -17.78 0.84
CA VAL A 56 7.60 -17.42 0.25
C VAL A 56 7.88 -15.92 0.44
N PHE A 57 6.91 -15.04 0.16
CA PHE A 57 7.07 -13.61 0.41
C PHE A 57 7.29 -13.30 1.89
N THR A 58 6.56 -13.95 2.80
CA THR A 58 6.74 -13.78 4.25
C THR A 58 8.15 -14.18 4.68
N ILE A 59 8.66 -15.30 4.16
CA ILE A 59 10.04 -15.78 4.41
C ILE A 59 11.05 -14.77 3.85
N MET A 60 10.87 -14.33 2.60
CA MET A 60 11.76 -13.34 1.96
C MET A 60 11.83 -12.02 2.74
N ILE A 61 10.71 -11.55 3.29
CA ILE A 61 10.63 -10.36 4.13
C ILE A 61 11.32 -10.60 5.48
N PHE A 62 11.05 -11.75 6.11
CA PHE A 62 11.60 -12.10 7.42
C PHE A 62 13.14 -12.21 7.40
N PHE A 63 13.70 -12.82 6.35
CA PHE A 63 15.16 -12.94 6.15
C PHE A 63 15.79 -11.73 5.45
N ASN A 64 15.01 -10.67 5.21
CA ASN A 64 15.45 -9.44 4.54
C ASN A 64 16.13 -9.68 3.16
N LEU A 65 15.71 -10.73 2.45
CA LEU A 65 16.31 -11.10 1.16
C LEU A 65 15.73 -10.28 0.00
N ALA A 66 14.45 -9.88 0.11
CA ALA A 66 13.75 -9.10 -0.91
C ALA A 66 12.76 -8.07 -0.32
N GLY A 67 12.88 -7.73 0.99
CA GLY A 67 11.91 -6.87 1.68
C GLY A 67 11.73 -5.50 1.02
N GLN A 68 12.83 -4.86 0.60
CA GLN A 68 12.79 -3.57 -0.08
C GLN A 68 12.11 -3.64 -1.45
N LEU A 69 12.42 -4.65 -2.26
CA LEU A 69 11.79 -4.85 -3.56
C LEU A 69 10.28 -5.06 -3.38
N LEU A 70 9.87 -5.97 -2.49
CA LEU A 70 8.47 -6.29 -2.26
C LEU A 70 7.67 -5.10 -1.74
N THR A 71 8.22 -4.35 -0.79
CA THR A 71 7.59 -3.13 -0.27
C THR A 71 7.39 -2.11 -1.38
N ASN A 72 8.40 -1.89 -2.21
CA ASN A 72 8.29 -0.97 -3.35
C ASN A 72 7.23 -1.45 -4.35
N LEU A 73 7.24 -2.73 -4.74
CA LEU A 73 6.24 -3.25 -5.68
C LEU A 73 4.81 -3.07 -5.13
N LEU A 74 4.60 -3.30 -3.83
CA LEU A 74 3.30 -3.07 -3.19
C LEU A 74 2.92 -1.58 -3.17
N SER A 75 3.85 -0.70 -2.78
CA SER A 75 3.63 0.75 -2.74
C SER A 75 3.26 1.35 -4.10
N TRP A 76 3.77 0.77 -5.19
CA TRP A 76 3.67 1.34 -6.53
C TRP A 76 2.65 0.63 -7.41
N ILE A 77 2.74 -0.69 -7.57
CA ILE A 77 1.99 -1.43 -8.61
C ILE A 77 0.49 -1.45 -8.31
N TYR A 78 0.10 -1.88 -7.11
CA TYR A 78 -1.31 -2.03 -6.78
C TYR A 78 -2.06 -0.68 -6.81
N PRO A 79 -1.56 0.38 -6.14
CA PRO A 79 -2.17 1.71 -6.22
C PRO A 79 -2.16 2.31 -7.61
N ALA A 80 -1.13 2.06 -8.43
CA ALA A 80 -1.10 2.55 -9.81
C ALA A 80 -2.23 1.93 -10.64
N TYR A 81 -2.41 0.61 -10.55
CA TYR A 81 -3.51 -0.07 -11.24
C TYR A 81 -4.88 0.40 -10.74
N ALA A 82 -5.02 0.56 -9.42
CA ALA A 82 -6.28 1.02 -8.85
C ALA A 82 -6.58 2.50 -9.17
N SER A 83 -5.55 3.34 -9.27
CA SER A 83 -5.65 4.73 -9.76
C SER A 83 -6.07 4.75 -11.22
N PHE A 84 -5.50 3.89 -12.07
CA PHE A 84 -5.93 3.75 -13.47
C PHE A 84 -7.42 3.38 -13.56
N LYS A 85 -7.88 2.41 -12.77
CA LYS A 85 -9.31 2.09 -12.69
C LYS A 85 -10.17 3.25 -12.21
N ALA A 86 -9.70 4.03 -11.23
CA ALA A 86 -10.41 5.19 -10.71
C ALA A 86 -10.56 6.27 -11.79
N ILE A 87 -9.50 6.56 -12.54
CA ILE A 87 -9.50 7.51 -13.66
C ILE A 87 -10.49 7.13 -14.76
N GLU A 88 -10.61 5.84 -15.06
CA GLU A 88 -11.56 5.33 -16.06
C GLU A 88 -13.00 5.21 -15.52
N SER A 89 -13.21 5.37 -14.21
CA SER A 89 -14.53 5.28 -13.58
C SER A 89 -15.27 6.62 -13.68
N PRO A 90 -16.59 6.62 -13.92
CA PRO A 90 -17.40 7.84 -13.87
C PRO A 90 -17.57 8.42 -12.44
N SER A 91 -17.18 7.68 -11.39
CA SER A 91 -17.30 8.10 -10.00
C SER A 91 -16.03 8.77 -9.47
N THR A 92 -16.15 9.99 -8.94
CA THR A 92 -15.01 10.79 -8.42
C THR A 92 -14.61 10.49 -6.97
N ASP A 93 -15.35 9.62 -6.28
CA ASP A 93 -15.07 9.29 -4.87
C ASP A 93 -13.79 8.45 -4.71
N ASP A 94 -13.46 7.62 -5.71
CA ASP A 94 -12.25 6.80 -5.73
C ASP A 94 -10.99 7.66 -5.95
N ASP A 95 -11.10 8.76 -6.70
CA ASP A 95 -9.98 9.67 -6.98
C ASP A 95 -9.40 10.28 -5.70
N LYS A 96 -10.28 10.73 -4.80
CA LYS A 96 -9.85 11.32 -3.51
C LYS A 96 -9.08 10.32 -2.66
N GLN A 97 -9.48 9.05 -2.70
CA GLN A 97 -8.80 7.99 -1.96
C GLN A 97 -7.37 7.80 -2.47
N TRP A 98 -7.19 7.67 -3.79
CA TRP A 98 -5.87 7.45 -4.38
C TRP A 98 -4.98 8.69 -4.28
N LEU A 99 -5.51 9.90 -4.45
CA LEU A 99 -4.76 11.14 -4.21
C LEU A 99 -4.30 11.28 -2.75
N THR A 100 -5.16 10.89 -1.80
CA THR A 100 -4.80 10.84 -0.38
C THR A 100 -3.67 9.84 -0.14
N TYR A 101 -3.77 8.65 -0.75
CA TYR A 101 -2.72 7.64 -0.71
C TYR A 101 -1.39 8.18 -1.25
N TRP A 102 -1.37 8.75 -2.46
CA TRP A 102 -0.16 9.28 -3.08
C TRP A 102 0.48 10.41 -2.28
N THR A 103 -0.34 11.27 -1.67
CA THR A 103 0.14 12.30 -0.75
C THR A 103 0.82 11.67 0.46
N VAL A 104 0.16 10.71 1.11
CA VAL A 104 0.68 10.06 2.32
C VAL A 104 1.94 9.27 2.05
N ILE A 105 1.94 8.44 0.99
CA ILE A 105 3.08 7.58 0.66
C ILE A 105 4.30 8.42 0.28
N GLY A 106 4.13 9.60 -0.35
CA GLY A 106 5.23 10.51 -0.63
C GLY A 106 5.96 10.98 0.63
N PHE A 107 5.22 11.42 1.65
CA PHE A 107 5.80 11.83 2.94
C PHE A 107 6.40 10.64 3.70
N VAL A 108 5.72 9.49 3.68
CA VAL A 108 6.23 8.27 4.31
C VAL A 108 7.55 7.85 3.65
N GLN A 109 7.63 7.83 2.33
CA GLN A 109 8.84 7.44 1.60
C GLN A 109 10.03 8.36 1.91
N LEU A 110 9.77 9.66 2.09
CA LEU A 110 10.80 10.61 2.51
C LEU A 110 11.34 10.28 3.90
N ILE A 111 10.47 10.01 4.87
CA ILE A 111 10.86 9.60 6.23
C ILE A 111 11.56 8.23 6.20
N GLU A 112 11.08 7.31 5.37
CA GLU A 112 11.66 5.98 5.18
C GLU A 112 13.09 6.05 4.66
N TYR A 113 13.41 6.99 3.76
CA TYR A 113 14.78 7.16 3.27
C TYR A 113 15.77 7.42 4.42
N PHE A 114 15.39 8.30 5.37
CA PHE A 114 16.19 8.55 6.57
C PHE A 114 16.17 7.37 7.54
N SER A 115 15.02 6.69 7.66
CA SER A 115 14.85 5.54 8.56
C SER A 115 15.70 4.36 8.10
N ASP A 116 15.79 4.10 6.79
CA ASP A 116 16.65 3.07 6.22
C ASP A 116 18.13 3.37 6.56
N LEU A 117 18.57 4.62 6.48
CA LEU A 117 19.93 5.02 6.83
C LEU A 117 20.26 4.80 8.33
N LEU A 118 19.30 5.03 9.21
CA LEU A 118 19.49 4.94 10.66
C LEU A 118 19.24 3.54 11.24
N LEU A 119 18.34 2.78 10.63
CA LEU A 119 17.80 1.52 11.17
C LEU A 119 18.18 0.29 10.32
N PHE A 120 19.05 0.40 9.31
CA PHE A 120 19.46 -0.75 8.48
C PHE A 120 20.01 -1.94 9.29
N TRP A 121 20.62 -1.66 10.45
CA TRP A 121 21.24 -2.67 11.32
C TRP A 121 20.24 -3.31 12.30
N PHE A 122 19.03 -2.75 12.45
CA PHE A 122 18.03 -3.24 13.40
C PHE A 122 17.30 -4.47 12.84
N PRO A 123 17.29 -5.60 13.57
CA PRO A 123 16.61 -6.81 13.11
C PRO A 123 15.08 -6.58 13.04
N PHE A 124 14.42 -7.17 12.05
CA PHE A 124 12.98 -7.03 11.78
C PHE A 124 12.48 -5.65 11.30
N TYR A 125 13.35 -4.65 11.10
CA TYR A 125 12.95 -3.34 10.58
C TYR A 125 12.14 -3.44 9.29
N TYR A 126 12.62 -4.21 8.31
CA TYR A 126 11.94 -4.40 7.03
C TYR A 126 10.60 -5.12 7.14
N LEU A 127 10.40 -5.98 8.15
CA LEU A 127 9.11 -6.61 8.40
C LEU A 127 8.08 -5.57 8.84
N PHE A 128 8.42 -4.75 9.84
CA PHE A 128 7.52 -3.69 10.31
C PHE A 128 7.26 -2.64 9.22
N LYS A 129 8.30 -2.25 8.47
CA LYS A 129 8.19 -1.38 7.30
C LYS A 129 7.19 -1.93 6.29
N THR A 130 7.36 -3.19 5.87
CA THR A 130 6.48 -3.83 4.89
C THR A 130 5.03 -3.86 5.39
N LEU A 131 4.81 -4.23 6.66
CA LEU A 131 3.47 -4.27 7.25
C LEU A 131 2.82 -2.88 7.31
N PHE A 132 3.61 -1.86 7.66
CA PHE A 132 3.15 -0.47 7.70
C PHE A 132 2.74 0.03 6.31
N VAL A 133 3.58 -0.19 5.31
CA VAL A 133 3.25 0.15 3.91
C VAL A 133 2.02 -0.61 3.44
N LEU A 134 1.95 -1.92 3.69
CA LEU A 134 0.80 -2.75 3.33
C LEU A 134 -0.50 -2.21 3.95
N TYR A 135 -0.45 -1.77 5.21
CA TYR A 135 -1.59 -1.14 5.89
C TYR A 135 -2.04 0.17 5.20
N LEU A 136 -1.10 0.96 4.67
CA LEU A 136 -1.42 2.19 3.92
C LEU A 136 -1.97 1.91 2.52
N THR A 137 -1.41 0.90 1.85
CA THR A 137 -1.75 0.51 0.47
C THR A 137 -3.11 -0.19 0.36
N LEU A 138 -3.49 -0.99 1.35
CA LEU A 138 -4.75 -1.76 1.28
C LEU A 138 -5.97 -0.86 1.50
N PRO A 139 -6.91 -0.80 0.53
CA PRO A 139 -8.09 0.06 0.61
C PRO A 139 -9.04 -0.37 1.73
N ARG A 140 -9.03 -1.66 2.09
CA ARG A 140 -9.84 -2.22 3.18
C ARG A 140 -9.57 -1.54 4.52
N PHE A 141 -8.32 -1.16 4.79
CA PHE A 141 -7.93 -0.58 6.07
C PHE A 141 -8.02 0.94 6.10
N ARG A 142 -8.07 1.60 4.93
CA ARG A 142 -8.07 3.07 4.77
C ARG A 142 -6.96 3.74 5.59
N GLY A 143 -5.81 3.07 5.73
CA GLY A 143 -4.72 3.53 6.59
C GLY A 143 -4.15 4.88 6.16
N ALA A 144 -4.02 5.09 4.85
CA ALA A 144 -3.59 6.38 4.30
C ALA A 144 -4.56 7.52 4.68
N GLU A 145 -5.87 7.29 4.66
CA GLU A 145 -6.85 8.32 5.02
C GLU A 145 -6.74 8.72 6.50
N VAL A 146 -6.51 7.76 7.38
CA VAL A 146 -6.31 8.02 8.82
C VAL A 146 -5.05 8.86 9.03
N LEU A 147 -3.94 8.49 8.39
CA LEU A 147 -2.67 9.19 8.52
C LEU A 147 -2.74 10.61 7.94
N TYR A 148 -3.42 10.76 6.80
CA TYR A 148 -3.68 12.06 6.20
C TYR A 148 -4.47 12.97 7.14
N ARG A 149 -5.62 12.52 7.64
CA ARG A 149 -6.50 13.35 8.47
C ARG A 149 -5.86 13.73 9.81
N ARG A 150 -5.11 12.82 10.43
CA ARG A 150 -4.54 13.03 11.76
C ARG A 150 -3.22 13.78 11.77
N VAL A 151 -2.34 13.51 10.80
CA VAL A 151 -0.96 14.00 10.82
C VAL A 151 -0.70 14.99 9.70
N LEU A 152 -0.94 14.60 8.45
CA LEU A 152 -0.51 15.42 7.31
C LEU A 152 -1.38 16.66 7.10
N ARG A 153 -2.71 16.53 7.19
CA ARG A 153 -3.66 17.64 6.97
C ARG A 153 -3.38 18.87 7.85
N PRO A 154 -3.23 18.77 9.18
CA PRO A 154 -2.97 19.94 10.01
C PRO A 154 -1.60 20.59 9.70
N GLN A 155 -0.60 19.79 9.34
CA GLN A 155 0.72 20.31 8.97
C GLN A 155 0.67 21.00 7.60
N LEU A 156 0.07 20.37 6.60
CA LEU A 156 -0.06 20.92 5.24
C LEU A 156 -0.82 22.24 5.22
N ILE A 157 -1.95 22.36 5.94
CA ILE A 157 -2.71 23.62 6.03
C ILE A 157 -1.89 24.74 6.67
N ARG A 158 -1.03 24.40 7.65
CA ARG A 158 -0.16 25.38 8.29
C ARG A 158 0.91 25.92 7.34
N PHE A 159 1.44 25.07 6.46
CA PHE A 159 2.50 25.44 5.52
C PHE A 159 1.99 25.96 4.17
N SER A 160 0.76 25.60 3.76
CA SER A 160 0.24 25.94 2.42
C SER A 160 0.25 27.44 2.17
N GLY A 161 -0.18 28.26 3.13
CA GLY A 161 -0.19 29.71 2.96
C GLY A 161 1.21 30.31 2.70
N THR A 162 2.25 29.77 3.33
CA THR A 162 3.64 30.22 3.10
C THR A 162 4.18 29.71 1.75
N ILE A 163 3.87 28.46 1.40
CA ILE A 163 4.31 27.85 0.13
C ILE A 163 3.65 28.58 -1.05
N ASP A 164 2.35 28.86 -0.97
CA ASP A 164 1.59 29.54 -2.02
C ASP A 164 2.13 30.96 -2.24
N GLN A 165 2.42 31.70 -1.16
CA GLN A 165 3.05 33.02 -1.25
C GLN A 165 4.40 32.97 -1.94
N GLN A 166 5.29 32.05 -1.54
CA GLN A 166 6.60 31.90 -2.16
C GLN A 166 6.51 31.50 -3.63
N ALA A 167 5.54 30.64 -3.99
CA ALA A 167 5.32 30.24 -5.37
C ALA A 167 4.85 31.41 -6.24
N HIS A 168 3.97 32.26 -5.72
CA HIS A 168 3.55 33.51 -6.38
C HIS A 168 4.73 34.46 -6.58
N ASP A 169 5.52 34.72 -5.53
CA ASP A 169 6.70 35.61 -5.61
C ASP A 169 7.73 35.13 -6.64
N ILE A 170 7.95 33.82 -6.75
CA ILE A 170 8.86 33.23 -7.74
C ILE A 170 8.29 33.41 -9.15
N ARG A 171 7.00 33.17 -9.34
CA ARG A 171 6.35 33.31 -10.64
C ARG A 171 6.41 34.76 -11.13
N ASP A 172 6.09 35.71 -10.27
CA ASP A 172 6.10 37.14 -10.61
C ASP A 172 7.52 37.58 -11.02
N LYS A 173 8.55 37.13 -10.29
CA LYS A 173 9.96 37.38 -10.66
C LYS A 173 10.32 36.75 -12.00
N VAL A 174 9.87 35.53 -12.29
CA VAL A 174 10.12 34.86 -13.58
C VAL A 174 9.44 35.63 -14.71
N ASP A 175 8.19 36.05 -14.53
CA ASP A 175 7.44 36.81 -15.53
C ASP A 175 8.08 38.18 -15.79
N ASP A 176 8.56 38.88 -14.75
CA ASP A 176 9.30 40.15 -14.88
C ASP A 176 10.60 39.96 -15.68
N LEU A 177 11.39 38.91 -15.39
CA LEU A 177 12.61 38.59 -16.12
C LEU A 177 12.35 38.24 -17.59
N LEU A 178 11.28 37.49 -17.87
CA LEU A 178 10.89 37.14 -19.23
C LEU A 178 10.41 38.37 -20.01
N ASN A 179 9.77 39.32 -19.35
CA ASN A 179 9.32 40.56 -19.98
C ASN A 179 10.48 41.53 -20.22
N SER A 180 11.44 41.64 -19.31
CA SER A 180 12.65 42.44 -19.52
C SER A 180 13.52 41.88 -20.65
N ALA A 181 13.68 40.55 -20.72
CA ALA A 181 14.45 39.90 -21.79
C ALA A 181 13.78 39.95 -23.18
N LYS A 182 12.50 40.31 -23.26
CA LYS A 182 11.79 40.55 -24.53
C LYS A 182 11.86 42.01 -24.99
N GLN A 183 12.31 42.93 -24.13
CA GLN A 183 12.44 44.35 -24.44
C GLN A 183 13.86 44.74 -24.91
N ASP A 184 14.85 43.88 -24.69
CA ASP A 184 16.21 43.96 -25.26
C ASP A 184 16.30 43.25 -26.63
#